data_AF-A0A6F9BEJ0-F1
#
_entry.id   AF-A0A6F9BEJ0-F1
#
_cell.length_a   1.000
_cell.length_b   1.000
_cell.length_c   1.000
_cell.angle_alpha   90.00
_cell.angle_beta   90.00
_cell.angle_gamma   90.00
#
_symmetry.space_group_name_H-M   'P 1'
#
loop_
_entity.id
_entity.type
_entity.pdbx_description
1 polymer ?
#
loop_
_entity_poly.entity_id
_entity_poly.type
_entity_poly.pdbx_seq_one_letter_code
_entity_poly.pdbx_strand_id
1 'polypeptide(L)'
;MTVLQPQEISPPPTANLDRSNDKVYENVTGLVKAVIEMSSKIQPAPPEEYVPMVKDVGLALRTLLATVDETITLLPASTHREVEMAQKLLNSDLAELINKMKLAQQYVMTSLQQDYKKQMLTAAHALAVDAKNLLDVIDQSRLRMLGQARPPPH
;
A
#
# COMPACT_ATOMS: atom_id res chain seq x y z
N MET A 1 -22.82 -10.41 -30.79
CA MET A 1 -22.64 -9.45 -29.68
C MET A 1 -21.94 -10.19 -28.56
N THR A 2 -20.66 -9.91 -28.34
CA THR A 2 -19.90 -10.51 -27.24
C THR A 2 -19.36 -9.35 -26.41
N VAL A 3 -19.84 -9.25 -25.18
CA VAL A 3 -19.49 -8.21 -24.21
C VAL A 3 -18.12 -8.56 -23.66
N LEU A 4 -17.13 -7.69 -23.88
CA LEU A 4 -15.80 -7.80 -23.28
C LEU A 4 -15.88 -7.33 -21.82
N GLN A 5 -15.65 -8.26 -20.90
CA GLN A 5 -15.49 -7.99 -19.47
C GLN A 5 -14.23 -7.14 -19.25
N PRO A 6 -14.22 -6.14 -18.34
CA PRO A 6 -13.00 -5.39 -18.05
C PRO A 6 -11.99 -6.35 -17.41
N GLN A 7 -10.84 -6.55 -18.06
CA GLN A 7 -9.73 -7.27 -17.46
C GLN A 7 -9.14 -6.40 -16.34
N GLU A 8 -9.21 -6.88 -15.10
CA GLU A 8 -8.43 -6.36 -13.97
C GLU A 8 -6.94 -6.48 -14.34
N ILE A 9 -6.36 -5.39 -14.83
CA ILE A 9 -4.92 -5.24 -15.08
C ILE A 9 -4.18 -5.14 -13.74
N SER A 10 -4.05 -6.28 -13.06
CA SER A 10 -3.01 -6.46 -12.06
C SER A 10 -1.72 -6.78 -12.82
N PRO A 11 -0.65 -5.98 -12.73
CA PRO A 11 0.62 -6.35 -13.34
C PRO A 11 1.08 -7.71 -12.79
N PRO A 12 1.65 -8.59 -13.62
CA PRO A 12 2.15 -9.88 -13.15
C PRO A 12 3.22 -9.64 -12.07
N PRO A 13 3.24 -10.44 -10.98
CA PRO A 13 4.28 -10.32 -9.96
C PRO A 13 5.66 -10.42 -10.60
N THR A 14 6.51 -9.45 -10.32
CA THR A 14 7.88 -9.31 -10.86
C THR A 14 8.84 -10.39 -10.35
N ALA A 15 8.45 -11.19 -9.36
CA ALA A 15 9.26 -12.24 -8.73
C ALA A 15 8.62 -13.64 -8.86
N ASN A 16 9.45 -14.65 -9.16
CA ASN A 16 9.12 -16.08 -9.20
C ASN A 16 8.98 -16.64 -7.77
N LEU A 17 8.06 -16.08 -6.99
CA LEU A 17 7.73 -16.50 -5.63
C LEU A 17 6.35 -17.17 -5.63
N ASP A 18 6.18 -18.21 -4.80
CA ASP A 18 4.85 -18.78 -4.56
C ASP A 18 3.98 -17.74 -3.85
N ARG A 19 2.93 -17.27 -4.54
CA ARG A 19 1.98 -16.28 -4.01
C ARG A 19 0.76 -16.92 -3.37
N SER A 20 0.61 -18.24 -3.43
CA SER A 20 -0.59 -18.96 -2.96
C SER A 20 -0.85 -18.79 -1.47
N ASN A 21 0.17 -18.39 -0.70
CA ASN A 21 0.07 -18.22 0.76
C ASN A 21 0.81 -16.96 1.25
N ASP A 22 1.00 -15.96 0.38
CA ASP A 22 1.74 -14.74 0.68
C ASP A 22 0.82 -13.65 1.25
N LYS A 23 0.63 -13.67 2.57
CA LYS A 23 -0.19 -12.68 3.27
C LYS A 23 0.31 -11.24 3.07
N VAL A 24 1.61 -11.02 2.86
CA VAL A 24 2.13 -9.67 2.61
C VAL A 24 1.63 -9.16 1.26
N TYR A 25 1.71 -10.00 0.23
CA TYR A 25 1.17 -9.69 -1.10
C TYR A 25 -0.33 -9.41 -1.06
N GLU A 26 -1.11 -10.23 -0.37
CA GLU A 26 -2.56 -10.04 -0.21
C GLU A 26 -2.89 -8.70 0.46
N ASN A 27 -2.19 -8.37 1.55
CA ASN A 27 -2.41 -7.12 2.28
C ASN A 27 -1.98 -5.89 1.48
N VAL A 28 -0.86 -5.95 0.75
CA VAL A 28 -0.46 -4.86 -0.16
C VAL A 28 -1.51 -4.67 -1.26
N THR A 29 -2.01 -5.77 -1.84
CA THR A 29 -3.08 -5.70 -2.84
C THR A 29 -4.35 -5.09 -2.26
N GLY A 30 -4.74 -5.47 -1.04
CA GLY A 30 -5.87 -4.90 -0.32
C GLY A 30 -5.72 -3.40 -0.08
N LEU A 31 -4.54 -2.95 0.35
CA LEU A 31 -4.24 -1.53 0.55
C LEU A 31 -4.31 -0.75 -0.77
N VAL A 32 -3.72 -1.26 -1.85
CA VAL A 32 -3.77 -0.64 -3.17
C VAL A 32 -5.21 -0.56 -3.68
N LYS A 33 -6.03 -1.60 -3.47
CA LYS A 33 -7.46 -1.59 -3.81
C LYS A 33 -8.21 -0.50 -3.03
N ALA A 34 -7.98 -0.37 -1.73
CA ALA A 34 -8.58 0.69 -0.91
C ALA A 34 -8.20 2.10 -1.41
N VAL A 35 -6.94 2.31 -1.79
CA VAL A 35 -6.47 3.58 -2.37
C VAL A 35 -7.14 3.88 -3.71
N ILE A 36 -7.26 2.89 -4.61
CA ILE A 36 -7.92 3.06 -5.91
C ILE A 36 -9.40 3.39 -5.70
N GLU A 37 -10.07 2.68 -4.79
CA GLU A 37 -11.48 2.91 -4.48
C GLU A 37 -11.69 4.33 -3.92
N MET A 38 -10.90 4.72 -2.92
CA MET A 38 -10.88 6.09 -2.40
C MET A 38 -10.67 7.11 -3.52
N SER A 39 -9.71 6.88 -4.42
CA SER A 39 -9.37 7.80 -5.50
C SER A 39 -10.50 7.99 -6.50
N SER A 40 -11.27 6.93 -6.78
CA SER A 40 -12.45 7.00 -7.66
C SER A 40 -13.64 7.72 -7.02
N LYS A 41 -13.80 7.59 -5.70
CA LYS A 41 -14.93 8.15 -4.95
C LYS A 41 -14.69 9.58 -4.47
N ILE A 42 -13.43 9.97 -4.22
CA ILE A 42 -13.14 11.23 -3.52
C ILE A 42 -13.69 12.43 -4.27
N GLN A 43 -13.60 12.48 -5.61
CA GLN A 43 -14.02 13.64 -6.41
C GLN A 43 -15.51 13.98 -6.27
N PRO A 44 -16.46 13.04 -6.50
CA PRO A 44 -17.88 13.30 -6.28
C PRO A 44 -18.31 13.24 -4.81
N ALA A 45 -17.48 12.69 -3.91
CA ALA A 45 -17.88 12.48 -2.52
C ALA A 45 -18.08 13.79 -1.74
N PRO A 46 -19.08 13.85 -0.85
CA PRO A 46 -19.24 14.92 0.11
C PRO A 46 -18.29 14.72 1.32
N PRO A 47 -18.05 15.76 2.15
CA PRO A 47 -17.07 15.72 3.23
C PRO A 47 -17.32 14.68 4.31
N GLU A 48 -18.57 14.24 4.52
CA GLU A 48 -18.90 13.20 5.49
C GLU A 48 -18.28 11.85 5.11
N GLU A 49 -18.10 11.61 3.80
CA GLU A 49 -17.57 10.36 3.26
C GLU A 49 -16.02 10.31 3.24
N TYR A 50 -15.33 11.43 3.49
CA TYR A 50 -13.87 11.47 3.46
C TYR A 50 -13.24 10.63 4.57
N VAL A 51 -13.82 10.69 5.77
CA VAL A 51 -13.35 9.94 6.94
C VAL A 51 -13.46 8.43 6.74
N PRO A 52 -14.62 7.85 6.35
CA PRO A 52 -14.70 6.41 6.14
C PRO A 52 -13.74 5.93 5.05
N MET A 53 -13.57 6.68 3.95
CA MET A 53 -12.59 6.33 2.92
C MET A 53 -11.15 6.24 3.45
N VAL A 54 -10.69 7.26 4.20
CA VAL A 54 -9.33 7.24 4.78
C VAL A 54 -9.20 6.18 5.87
N LYS A 55 -10.28 5.90 6.62
CA LYS A 55 -10.31 4.85 7.64
C LYS A 55 -10.10 3.47 7.02
N ASP A 56 -10.70 3.18 5.87
CA ASP A 56 -10.54 1.90 5.17
C ASP A 56 -9.10 1.72 4.69
N VAL A 57 -8.48 2.77 4.15
CA VAL A 57 -7.06 2.79 3.80
C VAL A 57 -6.18 2.55 5.03
N GLY A 58 -6.47 3.23 6.15
CA GLY A 58 -5.74 3.07 7.40
C GLY A 58 -5.87 1.67 8.01
N LEU A 59 -7.05 1.04 7.90
CA LEU A 59 -7.27 -0.34 8.33
C LEU A 59 -6.46 -1.32 7.48
N ALA A 60 -6.48 -1.17 6.16
CA ALA A 60 -5.68 -1.99 5.26
C ALA A 60 -4.18 -1.85 5.55
N LEU A 61 -3.69 -0.63 5.79
CA LEU A 61 -2.30 -0.39 6.19
C LEU A 61 -1.96 -1.06 7.52
N ARG A 62 -2.83 -0.96 8.53
CA ARG A 62 -2.60 -1.60 9.83
C ARG A 62 -2.46 -3.11 9.71
N THR A 63 -3.32 -3.75 8.90
CA THR A 63 -3.25 -5.20 8.64
C THR A 63 -1.95 -5.58 7.92
N LEU A 64 -1.54 -4.77 6.93
CA LEU A 64 -0.25 -4.93 6.25
C LEU A 64 0.91 -4.86 7.23
N LEU A 65 0.99 -3.81 8.04
CA LEU A 65 2.10 -3.60 8.99
C LEU A 65 2.19 -4.74 10.01
N ALA A 66 1.06 -5.20 10.55
CA ALA A 66 1.03 -6.35 11.46
C ALA A 66 1.57 -7.63 10.80
N THR A 67 1.21 -7.87 9.54
CA THR A 67 1.71 -9.03 8.79
C THR A 67 3.20 -8.91 8.47
N VAL A 68 3.68 -7.69 8.23
CA VAL A 68 5.10 -7.41 8.00
C VAL A 68 5.90 -7.62 9.29
N ASP A 69 5.37 -7.21 10.45
CA ASP A 69 5.98 -7.46 11.76
C ASP A 69 6.08 -8.95 12.09
N GLU A 70 5.13 -9.77 11.65
CA GLU A 70 5.26 -11.24 11.74
C GLU A 70 6.34 -11.75 10.77
N THR A 71 6.33 -11.24 9.53
CA THR A 71 7.22 -11.70 8.45
C THR A 71 8.68 -11.33 8.70
N ILE A 72 8.97 -10.16 9.28
CA ILE A 72 10.33 -9.67 9.51
C ILE A 72 11.14 -10.64 10.38
N THR A 73 10.48 -11.33 11.32
CA THR A 73 11.11 -12.34 12.18
C THR A 73 11.63 -13.57 11.42
N LEU A 74 11.07 -13.82 10.22
CA LEU A 74 11.46 -14.90 9.32
C LEU A 74 12.49 -14.46 8.27
N LEU A 75 12.75 -13.16 8.15
CA LEU A 75 13.72 -12.59 7.21
C LEU A 75 15.11 -12.45 7.85
N PRO A 76 16.18 -12.38 7.05
CA PRO A 76 17.53 -12.16 7.57
C PRO A 76 17.64 -10.81 8.28
N ALA A 77 18.40 -10.76 9.38
CA ALA A 77 18.63 -9.54 10.17
C ALA A 77 19.20 -8.37 9.35
N SER A 78 19.90 -8.67 8.25
CA SER A 78 20.43 -7.65 7.32
C SER A 78 19.34 -6.84 6.63
N THR A 79 18.13 -7.37 6.44
CA THR A 79 17.02 -6.62 5.83
C THR A 79 16.12 -5.94 6.86
N HIS A 80 16.22 -6.27 8.15
CA HIS A 80 15.29 -5.74 9.17
C HIS A 80 15.21 -4.21 9.15
N ARG A 81 16.38 -3.55 9.09
CA ARG A 81 16.44 -2.09 9.05
C ARG A 81 15.74 -1.47 7.83
N GLU A 82 15.83 -2.11 6.66
CA GLU A 82 15.20 -1.62 5.43
C GLU A 82 13.68 -1.75 5.51
N VAL A 83 13.20 -2.88 6.03
CA VAL A 83 11.77 -3.13 6.28
C VAL A 83 11.22 -2.14 7.31
N GLU A 84 11.92 -1.92 8.43
CA GLU A 84 11.51 -0.95 9.46
C GLU A 84 11.43 0.49 8.91
N MET A 85 12.37 0.89 8.06
CA MET A 85 12.35 2.21 7.41
C MET A 85 11.14 2.33 6.47
N ALA A 86 10.85 1.30 5.68
CA ALA A 86 9.67 1.27 4.81
C ALA A 86 8.36 1.32 5.62
N GLN A 87 8.27 0.60 6.75
CA GLN A 87 7.10 0.70 7.64
C GLN A 87 6.92 2.12 8.21
N LYS A 88 8.01 2.80 8.59
CA LYS A 88 7.96 4.20 9.06
C LYS A 88 7.51 5.15 7.96
N LEU A 89 7.99 4.95 6.73
CA LEU A 89 7.58 5.73 5.57
C LEU A 89 6.06 5.61 5.35
N LEU A 90 5.52 4.39 5.31
CA LEU A 90 4.08 4.16 5.16
C LEU A 90 3.23 4.84 6.24
N ASN A 91 3.70 4.83 7.50
CA ASN A 91 3.03 5.54 8.57
C ASN A 91 3.04 7.07 8.35
N SER A 92 4.14 7.60 7.82
CA SER A 92 4.25 9.01 7.44
C SER A 92 3.29 9.35 6.29
N ASP A 93 3.20 8.51 5.27
CA ASP A 93 2.31 8.73 4.12
C ASP A 93 0.84 8.70 4.54
N LEU A 94 0.45 7.77 5.42
CA LEU A 94 -0.90 7.74 5.98
C LEU A 94 -1.18 8.99 6.84
N ALA A 95 -0.21 9.43 7.64
CA ALA A 95 -0.36 10.64 8.44
C ALA A 95 -0.54 11.89 7.56
N GLU A 96 0.19 11.98 6.44
CA GLU A 96 0.00 13.02 5.45
C GLU A 96 -1.39 12.95 4.82
N LEU A 97 -1.84 11.76 4.40
CA LEU A 97 -3.18 11.56 3.85
C LEU A 97 -4.28 12.03 4.82
N ILE A 98 -4.19 11.64 6.09
CA ILE A 98 -5.11 12.07 7.16
C ILE A 98 -5.08 13.60 7.32
N ASN A 99 -3.90 14.22 7.26
CA ASN A 99 -3.78 15.67 7.36
C ASN A 99 -4.46 16.37 6.18
N LYS A 100 -4.22 15.92 4.94
CA LYS A 100 -4.87 16.48 3.74
C LYS A 100 -6.39 16.29 3.79
N MET A 101 -6.86 15.15 4.30
CA MET A 101 -8.29 14.89 4.53
C MET A 101 -8.91 15.88 5.52
N LYS A 102 -8.27 16.12 6.66
CA LYS A 102 -8.74 17.09 7.65
C LYS A 102 -8.83 18.50 7.05
N LEU A 103 -7.84 18.90 6.25
CA LEU A 103 -7.87 20.18 5.53
C LEU A 103 -9.02 20.20 4.51
N ALA A 104 -9.23 19.12 3.74
CA ALA A 104 -10.35 19.03 2.80
C ALA A 104 -11.73 19.13 3.48
N GLN A 105 -11.87 18.65 4.72
CA GLN A 105 -13.09 18.83 5.53
C GLN A 105 -13.19 20.25 6.11
N GLN A 106 -12.09 20.80 6.65
CA GLN A 106 -12.08 22.13 7.27
C GLN A 106 -12.40 23.25 6.27
N TYR A 107 -11.89 23.13 5.04
CA TYR A 107 -12.08 24.11 3.98
C TYR A 107 -13.28 23.78 3.07
N VAL A 108 -14.22 22.98 3.57
CA VAL A 108 -15.52 22.76 2.91
C VAL A 108 -16.16 24.11 2.59
N MET A 109 -16.76 24.24 1.40
CA MET A 109 -17.39 25.48 0.90
C MET A 109 -16.41 26.58 0.43
N THR A 110 -15.12 26.29 0.34
CA THR A 110 -14.12 27.19 -0.28
C THR A 110 -13.53 26.58 -1.55
N SER A 111 -12.90 27.41 -2.40
CA SER A 111 -12.17 26.93 -3.57
C SER A 111 -11.02 25.98 -3.22
N LEU A 112 -10.44 26.11 -2.02
CA LEU A 112 -9.33 25.29 -1.53
C LEU A 112 -9.71 23.82 -1.33
N GLN A 113 -11.01 23.49 -1.21
CA GLN A 113 -11.45 22.11 -1.06
C GLN A 113 -10.95 21.22 -2.20
N GLN A 114 -11.02 21.71 -3.44
CA GLN A 114 -10.58 20.95 -4.62
C GLN A 114 -9.07 20.71 -4.62
N ASP A 115 -8.28 21.68 -4.15
CA ASP A 115 -6.83 21.53 -4.02
C ASP A 115 -6.46 20.51 -2.94
N TYR A 116 -7.16 20.50 -1.81
CA TYR A 116 -6.93 19.49 -0.77
C TYR A 116 -7.36 18.09 -1.22
N LYS A 117 -8.45 17.95 -1.99
CA LYS A 117 -8.83 16.66 -2.60
C LYS A 117 -7.75 16.14 -3.55
N LYS A 118 -7.15 17.01 -4.37
CA LYS A 118 -5.98 16.64 -5.19
C LYS A 118 -4.78 16.22 -4.34
N GLN A 119 -4.49 16.94 -3.26
CA GLN A 119 -3.39 16.57 -2.36
C GLN A 119 -3.65 15.25 -1.64
N MET A 120 -4.90 14.94 -1.27
CA MET A 120 -5.28 13.61 -0.76
C MET A 120 -4.98 12.52 -1.78
N LEU A 121 -5.33 12.73 -3.05
CA LEU A 121 -5.03 11.77 -4.13
C LEU A 121 -3.52 11.55 -4.27
N THR A 122 -2.71 12.61 -4.23
CA THR A 122 -1.25 12.51 -4.28
C THR A 122 -0.71 11.70 -3.10
N ALA A 123 -1.15 11.99 -1.87
CA ALA A 123 -0.71 11.28 -0.67
C ALA A 123 -1.15 9.81 -0.67
N ALA A 124 -2.39 9.52 -1.10
CA ALA A 124 -2.88 8.15 -1.22
C ALA A 124 -2.10 7.36 -2.29
N HIS A 125 -1.75 8.00 -3.41
CA HIS A 125 -0.93 7.37 -4.43
C HIS A 125 0.48 7.09 -3.93
N ALA A 126 1.13 8.03 -3.24
CA ALA A 126 2.43 7.80 -2.61
C ALA A 126 2.39 6.57 -1.69
N LEU A 127 1.41 6.51 -0.78
CA LEU A 127 1.19 5.35 0.10
C LEU A 127 1.08 4.03 -0.67
N ALA A 128 0.36 3.99 -1.80
CA ALA A 128 0.22 2.79 -2.61
C ALA A 128 1.53 2.40 -3.32
N VAL A 129 2.34 3.37 -3.74
CA VAL A 129 3.66 3.14 -4.35
C VAL A 129 4.63 2.61 -3.29
N ASP A 130 4.68 3.23 -2.11
CA ASP A 130 5.55 2.82 -1.03
C ASP A 130 5.17 1.43 -0.48
N ALA A 131 3.88 1.08 -0.50
CA ALA A 131 3.42 -0.25 -0.11
C ALA A 131 3.90 -1.34 -1.07
N LYS A 132 3.93 -1.04 -2.38
CA LYS A 132 4.52 -1.93 -3.38
C LYS A 132 6.03 -2.04 -3.20
N ASN A 133 6.71 -0.93 -2.94
CA ASN A 133 8.14 -0.95 -2.67
C ASN A 133 8.50 -1.80 -1.43
N LEU A 134 7.69 -1.75 -0.38
CA LEU A 134 7.84 -2.63 0.78
C LEU A 134 7.73 -4.11 0.40
N LEU A 135 6.75 -4.47 -0.43
CA LEU A 135 6.62 -5.84 -0.94
C LEU A 135 7.86 -6.25 -1.75
N ASP A 136 8.36 -5.38 -2.63
CA ASP A 136 9.56 -5.65 -3.42
C ASP A 136 10.79 -5.89 -2.51
N VAL A 137 10.97 -5.09 -1.44
CA VAL A 137 12.06 -5.28 -0.46
C VAL A 137 11.96 -6.63 0.25
N ILE A 138 10.74 -7.02 0.67
CA ILE A 138 10.48 -8.31 1.32
C ILE A 138 10.73 -9.47 0.35
N ASP A 139 10.27 -9.35 -0.88
CA ASP A 139 10.44 -10.37 -1.92
C ASP A 139 11.91 -10.56 -2.30
N GLN A 140 12.66 -9.47 -2.44
CA GLN A 140 14.11 -9.54 -2.64
C GLN A 140 14.81 -10.24 -1.47
N SER A 141 14.34 -10.03 -0.25
CA SER A 141 14.90 -10.70 0.94
C SER A 141 14.63 -12.19 0.94
N ARG A 142 13.38 -12.59 0.61
CA ARG A 142 13.00 -13.99 0.45
C ARG A 142 13.82 -14.67 -0.65
N LEU A 143 14.03 -14.01 -1.78
CA LEU A 143 14.86 -14.52 -2.87
C LEU A 143 16.32 -14.70 -2.45
N ARG A 144 16.89 -13.77 -1.67
CA ARG A 144 18.26 -13.92 -1.13
C ARG A 144 18.39 -15.14 -0.22
N MET A 145 17.38 -15.44 0.60
CA MET A 145 17.35 -16.67 1.41
C MET A 145 17.33 -17.93 0.55
N LEU A 146 16.50 -17.96 -0.50
CA LEU A 146 16.43 -19.08 -1.43
C LEU A 146 17.73 -19.27 -2.23
N GLY A 147 18.39 -18.17 -2.61
CA GLY A 147 19.68 -18.18 -3.31
C GLY A 147 20.88 -18.61 -2.46
N GLN A 148 20.81 -18.44 -1.14
CA GLN A 148 21.84 -18.91 -0.20
C GLN A 148 21.76 -20.42 0.10
N ALA A 149 20.68 -21.11 -0.31
CA ALA A 149 20.50 -22.54 -0.07
C ALA A 149 21.30 -23.46 -1.01
N ARG A 150 22.13 -22.90 -1.92
CA ARG A 150 22.99 -23.71 -2.80
C ARG A 150 24.37 -23.91 -2.14
N PRO A 151 24.74 -25.13 -1.71
CA PRO A 151 26.08 -25.39 -1.20
C PRO A 151 27.11 -25.17 -2.33
N PRO A 152 28.37 -24.78 -1.99
CA PRO A 152 29.42 -24.69 -2.98
C PRO A 152 29.65 -26.07 -3.63
N PRO A 153 29.96 -26.14 -4.94
CA PRO A 153 30.37 -27.40 -5.54
C PRO A 153 31.67 -27.86 -4.87
N HIS A 154 31.66 -29.10 -4.38
CA HIS A 154 32.86 -29.85 -3.95
C HIS A 154 33.78 -30.12 -5.14
#